data_AF-A0A3D1X6I0-F1
#
_entry.id   AF-A0A3D1X6I0-F1
#
_cell.length_a   1.000
_cell.length_b   1.000
_cell.length_c   1.000
_cell.angle_alpha   90.00
_cell.angle_beta   90.00
_cell.angle_gamma   90.00
#
_symmetry.space_group_name_H-M   'P 1'
#
loop_
_entity.id
_entity.type
_entity.pdbx_description
1 polymer ?
#
loop_
_entity_poly.entity_id
_entity_poly.type
_entity_poly.pdbx_seq_one_letter_code
_entity_poly.pdbx_strand_id
1 'polypeptide(L)'
;MKRPIALLASLLAVTVLATAAAAAGGDSSDPLISLNYLQTVFTAKANSSIDASLDKTGQTAYTQAETVLRSTVAAAEANAGAQRADVFTEARLKQGDMLSGPTGLQVIVLAGNVNVQFSSGAVIDVTTGSEVSSGASLAENHRYLVAEDTTALFAVTGKTAVLSYCGLYSLSPAPSVDYPAMAAALKTISLFRGSDTGYGEGFDLEKAPTRMEALIMLIRLLGEESEALTCTAYQPFADVPDWAEPYAAYAYAKGYTNGVEPTMFGTTMRASAEMYTEFLLRALRYSSTAQTDISNAPERAYFAGVLTSGEVSALRASAFLRADVVYLSYYALETNVNGGGALSDVLIARGVFSDAAYRASRAMVSSARIG
;
A
#
# COMPACT_ATOMS: atom_id res chain seq x y z
N MET A 1 41.95 15.20 -15.16
CA MET A 1 42.99 14.94 -14.13
C MET A 1 44.38 14.70 -14.76
N LYS A 2 45.00 15.71 -15.39
CA LYS A 2 46.32 15.60 -16.08
C LYS A 2 47.53 15.96 -15.19
N ARG A 3 47.29 16.32 -13.92
CA ARG A 3 48.31 16.81 -12.98
C ARG A 3 49.27 15.75 -12.39
N PRO A 4 48.95 14.44 -12.26
CA PRO A 4 49.89 13.50 -11.63
C PRO A 4 51.06 13.09 -12.55
N ILE A 5 50.87 13.14 -13.87
CA ILE A 5 51.91 12.78 -14.86
C ILE A 5 53.01 13.86 -14.91
N ALA A 6 52.62 15.14 -14.81
CA ALA A 6 53.57 16.25 -14.78
C ALA A 6 54.42 16.28 -13.49
N LEU A 7 53.86 15.79 -12.38
CA LEU A 7 54.54 15.71 -11.08
C LEU A 7 55.55 14.55 -11.00
N LEU A 8 55.24 13.40 -11.62
CA LEU A 8 56.22 12.30 -11.71
C LEU A 8 57.38 12.63 -12.66
N ALA A 9 57.09 13.28 -13.80
CA ALA A 9 58.12 13.70 -14.74
C ALA A 9 59.07 14.76 -14.13
N SER A 10 58.55 15.68 -13.32
CA SER A 10 59.37 16.66 -12.62
C SER A 10 60.15 16.06 -11.44
N LEU A 11 59.60 15.10 -10.71
CA LEU A 11 60.33 14.39 -9.64
C LEU A 11 61.50 13.57 -10.22
N LEU A 12 61.29 12.91 -11.37
CA LEU A 12 62.32 12.15 -12.07
C LEU A 12 63.44 13.06 -12.61
N ALA A 13 63.06 14.20 -13.20
CA ALA A 13 64.01 15.22 -13.66
C ALA A 13 64.83 15.82 -12.50
N VAL A 14 64.22 16.04 -11.34
CA VAL A 14 64.91 16.54 -10.14
C VAL A 14 65.86 15.50 -9.55
N THR A 15 65.53 14.20 -9.56
CA THR A 15 66.46 13.14 -9.13
C THR A 15 67.65 12.95 -10.10
N VAL A 16 67.46 13.17 -11.40
CA VAL A 16 68.56 13.16 -12.39
C VAL A 16 69.45 14.40 -12.24
N LEU A 17 68.87 15.57 -11.92
CA LEU A 17 69.63 16.80 -11.67
C LEU A 17 70.37 16.79 -10.30
N ALA A 18 69.81 16.16 -9.27
CA ALA A 18 70.44 16.07 -7.95
C ALA A 18 71.62 15.08 -7.92
N THR A 19 71.60 14.03 -8.74
CA THR A 19 72.74 13.11 -8.91
C THR A 19 73.86 13.71 -9.77
N ALA A 20 73.53 14.67 -10.64
CA ALA A 20 74.51 15.44 -11.42
C ALA A 20 75.23 16.55 -10.62
N ALA A 21 74.69 16.96 -9.47
CA ALA A 21 75.25 18.06 -8.68
C ALA A 21 76.35 17.65 -7.67
N ALA A 22 76.64 16.36 -7.51
CA ALA A 22 77.64 15.84 -6.57
C ALA A 22 78.80 15.05 -7.21
N ALA A 23 78.94 15.11 -8.54
CA ALA A 23 80.07 14.50 -9.26
C ALA A 23 80.80 15.58 -10.08
N ALA A 24 82.12 15.72 -9.88
CA ALA A 24 82.97 16.63 -10.65
C ALA A 24 82.87 16.30 -12.15
N GLY A 25 82.33 17.24 -12.94
CA GLY A 25 81.90 17.02 -14.33
C GLY A 25 83.03 16.70 -15.31
N GLY A 26 82.86 15.64 -16.10
CA GLY A 26 83.66 15.35 -17.31
C GLY A 26 83.25 16.24 -18.49
N ASP A 27 84.19 16.50 -19.41
CA ASP A 27 83.97 17.36 -20.58
C ASP A 27 83.32 16.61 -21.76
N SER A 28 83.03 17.30 -22.88
CA SER A 28 82.40 16.71 -24.07
C SER A 28 83.20 15.57 -24.74
N SER A 29 84.47 15.43 -24.38
CA SER A 29 85.43 14.42 -24.85
C SER A 29 85.54 13.23 -23.89
N ASP A 30 85.11 13.37 -22.63
CA ASP A 30 85.02 12.30 -21.64
C ASP A 30 83.79 12.47 -20.72
N PRO A 31 82.58 12.17 -21.22
CA PRO A 31 81.37 12.26 -20.42
C PRO A 31 81.33 11.14 -19.38
N LEU A 32 81.16 11.51 -18.10
CA LEU A 32 81.03 10.62 -16.94
C LEU A 32 79.99 9.50 -17.10
N ILE A 33 79.01 9.68 -17.99
CA ILE A 33 78.03 8.67 -18.37
C ILE A 33 78.12 8.48 -19.88
N SER A 34 78.49 7.27 -20.30
CA SER A 34 78.62 6.95 -21.72
C SER A 34 77.27 7.00 -22.44
N LEU A 35 77.28 7.48 -23.69
CA LEU A 35 76.10 7.45 -24.57
C LEU A 35 75.51 6.05 -24.68
N ASN A 36 76.36 5.03 -24.71
CA ASN A 36 75.95 3.63 -24.72
C ASN A 36 75.13 3.25 -23.48
N TYR A 37 75.52 3.70 -22.28
CA TYR A 37 74.75 3.46 -21.06
C TYR A 37 73.37 4.13 -21.10
N LEU A 38 73.28 5.37 -21.60
CA LEU A 38 72.01 6.07 -21.76
C LEU A 38 71.08 5.34 -22.75
N GLN A 39 71.61 4.88 -23.89
CA GLN A 39 70.82 4.25 -24.94
C GLN A 39 70.41 2.80 -24.62
N THR A 40 71.27 2.04 -23.95
CA THR A 40 71.01 0.62 -23.70
C THR A 40 70.44 0.36 -22.31
N VAL A 41 71.08 0.87 -21.26
CA VAL A 41 70.70 0.54 -19.87
C VAL A 41 69.59 1.46 -19.36
N PHE A 42 69.74 2.78 -19.53
CA PHE A 42 68.77 3.73 -19.03
C PHE A 42 67.45 3.66 -19.82
N THR A 43 67.48 3.68 -21.16
CA THR A 43 66.27 3.56 -21.97
C THR A 43 65.53 2.25 -21.72
N ALA A 44 66.24 1.11 -21.56
CA ALA A 44 65.59 -0.16 -21.25
C ALA A 44 64.90 -0.14 -19.87
N LYS A 45 65.55 0.41 -18.84
CA LYS A 45 64.93 0.57 -17.50
C LYS A 45 63.76 1.55 -17.52
N ALA A 46 63.89 2.67 -18.24
CA ALA A 46 62.83 3.66 -18.37
C ALA A 46 61.60 3.05 -19.07
N ASN A 47 61.80 2.34 -20.19
CA ASN A 47 60.73 1.65 -20.90
C ASN A 47 60.08 0.58 -20.01
N SER A 48 60.87 -0.27 -19.35
CA SER A 48 60.34 -1.29 -18.43
C SER A 48 59.55 -0.69 -17.26
N SER A 49 59.98 0.45 -16.71
CA SER A 49 59.24 1.15 -15.66
C SER A 49 57.96 1.81 -16.18
N ILE A 50 57.95 2.30 -17.42
CA ILE A 50 56.75 2.85 -18.07
C ILE A 50 55.76 1.72 -18.33
N ASP A 51 56.21 0.60 -18.90
CA ASP A 51 55.37 -0.58 -19.18
C ASP A 51 54.76 -1.13 -17.90
N ALA A 52 55.56 -1.34 -16.83
CA ALA A 52 55.04 -1.79 -15.53
C ALA A 52 54.03 -0.81 -14.92
N SER A 53 54.23 0.50 -15.11
CA SER A 53 53.27 1.51 -14.65
C SER A 53 51.98 1.52 -15.49
N LEU A 54 52.07 1.31 -16.81
CA LEU A 54 50.93 1.20 -17.71
C LEU A 54 50.11 -0.05 -17.39
N ASP A 55 50.77 -1.20 -17.18
CA ASP A 55 50.13 -2.46 -16.80
C ASP A 55 49.38 -2.32 -15.47
N LYS A 56 50.04 -1.75 -14.45
CA LYS A 56 49.41 -1.50 -13.14
C LYS A 56 48.20 -0.56 -13.23
N THR A 57 48.28 0.47 -14.06
CA THR A 57 47.17 1.41 -14.28
C THR A 57 46.02 0.72 -15.03
N GLY A 58 46.34 -0.08 -16.05
CA GLY A 58 45.37 -0.88 -16.80
C GLY A 58 44.65 -1.91 -15.91
N GLN A 59 45.40 -2.62 -15.06
CA GLN A 59 44.84 -3.55 -14.08
C GLN A 59 43.88 -2.85 -13.11
N THR A 60 44.25 -1.67 -12.61
CA THR A 60 43.41 -0.90 -11.69
C THR A 60 42.11 -0.44 -12.35
N ALA A 61 42.20 0.08 -13.59
CA ALA A 61 41.03 0.49 -14.36
C ALA A 61 40.12 -0.71 -14.67
N TYR A 62 40.69 -1.87 -14.98
CA TYR A 62 39.94 -3.10 -15.24
C TYR A 62 39.21 -3.59 -13.98
N THR A 63 39.87 -3.67 -12.83
CA THR A 63 39.24 -4.06 -11.56
C THR A 63 38.13 -3.09 -11.16
N GLN A 64 38.31 -1.79 -11.39
CA GLN A 64 37.28 -0.79 -11.12
C GLN A 64 36.07 -0.95 -12.04
N ALA A 65 36.30 -1.17 -13.34
CA ALA A 65 35.24 -1.44 -14.31
C ALA A 65 34.50 -2.76 -14.01
N GLU A 66 35.22 -3.82 -13.62
CA GLU A 66 34.64 -5.10 -13.23
C GLU A 66 33.78 -4.95 -11.96
N THR A 67 34.23 -4.16 -10.98
CA THR A 67 33.45 -3.88 -9.77
C THR A 67 32.15 -3.16 -10.09
N VAL A 68 32.21 -2.12 -10.95
CA VAL A 68 31.01 -1.39 -11.41
C VAL A 68 30.09 -2.31 -12.21
N LEU A 69 30.64 -3.15 -13.09
CA LEU A 69 29.83 -4.08 -13.87
C LEU A 69 29.14 -5.11 -12.95
N ARG A 70 29.86 -5.69 -11.98
CA ARG A 70 29.30 -6.63 -11.02
C ARG A 70 28.22 -6.00 -10.15
N SER A 71 28.40 -4.77 -9.69
CA SER A 71 27.35 -4.06 -8.94
C SER A 71 26.13 -3.75 -9.80
N THR A 72 26.35 -3.38 -11.07
CA THR A 72 25.26 -3.12 -12.03
C THR A 72 24.48 -4.39 -12.36
N VAL A 73 25.17 -5.51 -12.58
CA VAL A 73 24.56 -6.82 -12.82
C VAL A 73 23.80 -7.28 -11.58
N ALA A 74 24.40 -7.19 -10.39
CA ALA A 74 23.72 -7.55 -9.14
C ALA A 74 22.47 -6.70 -8.89
N ALA A 75 22.51 -5.39 -9.20
CA ALA A 75 21.34 -4.52 -9.11
C ALA A 75 20.27 -4.87 -10.16
N ALA A 76 20.68 -5.26 -11.38
CA ALA A 76 19.75 -5.71 -12.42
C ALA A 76 19.10 -7.06 -12.06
N GLU A 77 19.86 -8.00 -11.51
CA GLU A 77 19.37 -9.29 -11.02
C GLU A 77 18.47 -9.14 -9.80
N ALA A 78 18.80 -8.24 -8.86
CA ALA A 78 17.93 -7.91 -7.72
C ALA A 78 16.58 -7.31 -8.15
N ASN A 79 16.54 -6.66 -9.32
CA ASN A 79 15.33 -6.12 -9.92
C ASN A 79 14.71 -7.04 -10.99
N ALA A 80 15.21 -8.27 -11.17
CA ALA A 80 14.66 -9.19 -12.14
C ALA A 80 13.21 -9.56 -11.75
N GLY A 81 12.25 -9.19 -12.58
CA GLY A 81 10.81 -9.35 -12.30
C GLY A 81 10.15 -8.15 -11.61
N ALA A 82 10.92 -7.11 -11.25
CA ALA A 82 10.36 -5.84 -10.78
C ALA A 82 9.59 -5.14 -11.90
N GLN A 83 8.42 -4.61 -11.56
CA GLN A 83 7.62 -3.77 -12.43
C GLN A 83 8.05 -2.32 -12.28
N ARG A 84 7.64 -1.47 -13.22
CA ARG A 84 7.90 -0.03 -13.16
C ARG A 84 6.61 0.75 -13.30
N ALA A 85 6.36 1.66 -12.36
CA ALA A 85 5.34 2.68 -12.46
C ALA A 85 6.01 3.99 -12.87
N ASP A 86 5.85 4.41 -14.13
CA ASP A 86 6.44 5.66 -14.65
C ASP A 86 5.72 6.93 -14.16
N VAL A 87 4.46 6.77 -13.73
CA VAL A 87 3.63 7.78 -13.09
C VAL A 87 3.07 7.23 -11.79
N PHE A 88 2.65 8.13 -10.89
CA PHE A 88 1.95 7.72 -9.66
C PHE A 88 0.75 6.85 -10.00
N THR A 89 0.83 5.59 -9.58
CA THR A 89 -0.16 4.56 -9.81
C THR A 89 -0.73 4.13 -8.48
N GLU A 90 -2.04 3.97 -8.41
CA GLU A 90 -2.73 3.57 -7.19
C GLU A 90 -2.82 2.04 -7.11
N ALA A 91 -2.67 1.51 -5.89
CA ALA A 91 -3.10 0.16 -5.54
C ALA A 91 -3.85 0.19 -4.21
N ARG A 92 -5.01 -0.48 -4.19
CA ARG A 92 -5.68 -0.87 -2.96
C ARG A 92 -5.18 -2.26 -2.57
N LEU A 93 -4.66 -2.36 -1.36
CA LEU A 93 -3.96 -3.53 -0.85
C LEU A 93 -4.68 -4.06 0.39
N LYS A 94 -4.70 -5.38 0.57
CA LYS A 94 -5.30 -6.04 1.76
C LYS A 94 -4.27 -6.26 2.85
N GLN A 95 -4.74 -6.64 4.04
CA GLN A 95 -3.87 -6.91 5.18
C GLN A 95 -2.74 -7.88 4.84
N GLY A 96 -1.51 -7.52 5.17
CA GLY A 96 -0.33 -8.32 4.91
C GLY A 96 0.22 -8.24 3.49
N ASP A 97 -0.49 -7.62 2.54
CA ASP A 97 0.10 -7.31 1.23
C ASP A 97 1.30 -6.39 1.42
N MET A 98 2.27 -6.53 0.53
CA MET A 98 3.50 -5.77 0.59
C MET A 98 3.82 -5.15 -0.77
N LEU A 99 4.11 -3.84 -0.76
CA LEU A 99 4.74 -3.14 -1.85
C LEU A 99 6.23 -2.99 -1.51
N SER A 100 7.13 -3.49 -2.34
CA SER A 100 8.57 -3.33 -2.13
C SER A 100 9.24 -2.65 -3.30
N GLY A 101 10.34 -1.96 -3.07
CA GLY A 101 11.18 -1.48 -4.16
C GLY A 101 12.52 -0.92 -3.70
N PRO A 102 13.46 -0.78 -4.64
CA PRO A 102 14.80 -0.27 -4.38
C PRO A 102 14.79 1.27 -4.25
N THR A 103 15.98 1.84 -4.10
CA THR A 103 16.27 3.27 -4.21
C THR A 103 15.50 3.92 -5.35
N GLY A 104 14.84 5.04 -5.04
CA GLY A 104 14.05 5.82 -5.99
C GLY A 104 12.57 5.42 -6.07
N LEU A 105 12.14 4.31 -5.45
CA LEU A 105 10.72 4.06 -5.23
C LEU A 105 10.14 5.16 -4.34
N GLN A 106 8.97 5.65 -4.75
CA GLN A 106 8.21 6.67 -4.03
C GLN A 106 6.83 6.11 -3.71
N VAL A 107 6.37 6.30 -2.48
CA VAL A 107 5.09 5.77 -1.99
C VAL A 107 4.36 6.85 -1.21
N ILE A 108 3.09 7.08 -1.53
CA ILE A 108 2.18 7.93 -0.79
C ILE A 108 1.16 7.01 -0.13
N VAL A 109 1.01 7.11 1.18
CA VAL A 109 -0.03 6.39 1.92
C VAL A 109 -1.30 7.24 1.86
N LEU A 110 -2.27 6.86 1.03
CA LEU A 110 -3.51 7.62 0.87
C LEU A 110 -4.55 7.30 1.96
N ALA A 111 -4.58 6.03 2.41
CA ALA A 111 -5.42 5.58 3.51
C ALA A 111 -4.87 4.30 4.14
N GLY A 112 -5.16 4.09 5.42
CA GLY A 112 -4.92 2.83 6.12
C GLY A 112 -3.56 2.76 6.80
N ASN A 113 -3.32 1.64 7.48
CA ASN A 113 -2.11 1.45 8.27
C ASN A 113 -1.07 0.67 7.47
N VAL A 114 0.09 1.28 7.29
CA VAL A 114 1.24 0.71 6.58
C VAL A 114 2.49 0.95 7.41
N ASN A 115 3.34 -0.05 7.57
CA ASN A 115 4.67 0.12 8.13
C ASN A 115 5.74 -0.04 7.04
N VAL A 116 6.88 0.61 7.25
CA VAL A 116 8.04 0.46 6.37
C VAL A 116 9.10 -0.39 7.03
N GLN A 117 9.74 -1.30 6.29
CA GLN A 117 10.83 -2.14 6.76
C GLN A 117 11.99 -2.11 5.77
N PHE A 118 13.21 -2.04 6.27
CA PHE A 118 14.44 -2.11 5.50
C PHE A 118 15.60 -2.55 6.42
N SER A 119 16.62 -3.18 5.85
CA SER A 119 17.79 -3.72 6.59
C SER A 119 19.01 -2.80 6.59
N SER A 120 19.07 -1.85 5.65
CA SER A 120 20.16 -0.89 5.46
C SER A 120 19.64 0.37 4.76
N GLY A 121 20.42 1.45 4.84
CA GLY A 121 20.05 2.74 4.25
C GLY A 121 18.92 3.43 5.01
N ALA A 122 18.07 4.17 4.30
CA ALA A 122 17.02 4.99 4.89
C ALA A 122 15.79 5.14 3.99
N VAL A 123 14.66 5.45 4.60
CA VAL A 123 13.46 5.96 3.90
C VAL A 123 13.20 7.36 4.40
N ILE A 124 12.99 8.30 3.48
CA ILE A 124 12.76 9.71 3.79
C ILE A 124 11.27 10.00 3.70
N ASP A 125 10.68 10.53 4.76
CA ASP A 125 9.41 11.23 4.67
C ASP A 125 9.65 12.59 4.02
N VAL A 126 9.33 12.70 2.74
CA VAL A 126 9.53 13.91 1.94
C VAL A 126 8.59 15.02 2.38
N THR A 127 7.42 14.69 2.93
CA THR A 127 6.44 15.67 3.40
C THR A 127 6.98 16.43 4.62
N THR A 128 7.66 15.74 5.53
CA THR A 128 8.25 16.35 6.74
C THR A 128 9.74 16.66 6.62
N GLY A 129 10.41 16.12 5.60
CA GLY A 129 11.85 16.28 5.39
C GLY A 129 12.72 15.50 6.36
N SER A 130 12.23 14.38 6.90
CA SER A 130 12.89 13.60 7.95
C SER A 130 13.09 12.13 7.57
N GLU A 131 14.14 11.50 8.10
CA GLU A 131 14.32 10.05 7.98
C GLU A 131 13.30 9.29 8.84
N VAL A 132 12.85 8.14 8.33
CA VAL A 132 11.91 7.23 8.99
C VAL A 132 12.67 5.99 9.42
N SER A 133 12.50 5.59 10.68
CA SER A 133 13.09 4.35 11.19
C SER A 133 12.47 3.10 10.56
N SER A 134 13.28 2.08 10.32
CA SER A 134 12.78 0.75 9.93
C SER A 134 11.83 0.21 11.01
N GLY A 135 10.68 -0.32 10.59
CA GLY A 135 9.57 -0.76 11.42
C GLY A 135 8.54 0.33 11.77
N ALA A 136 8.77 1.59 11.42
CA ALA A 136 7.84 2.68 11.75
C ALA A 136 6.52 2.57 10.99
N SER A 137 5.43 2.96 11.67
CA SER A 137 4.14 3.21 11.01
C SER A 137 4.22 4.50 10.23
N LEU A 138 3.71 4.45 9.00
CA LEU A 138 3.65 5.60 8.10
C LEU A 138 2.38 6.42 8.37
N ALA A 139 2.47 7.72 8.14
CA ALA A 139 1.37 8.66 8.24
C ALA A 139 0.60 8.72 6.91
N GLU A 140 -0.73 8.87 7.01
CA GLU A 140 -1.58 9.11 5.85
C GLU A 140 -1.25 10.48 5.23
N ASN A 141 -1.41 10.58 3.91
CA ASN A 141 -1.11 11.74 3.06
C ASN A 141 0.37 12.17 3.05
N HIS A 142 1.29 11.30 3.47
CA HIS A 142 2.73 11.54 3.41
C HIS A 142 3.36 10.80 2.24
N ARG A 143 4.36 11.44 1.61
CA ARG A 143 5.18 10.86 0.53
C ARG A 143 6.50 10.36 1.10
N TYR A 144 6.78 9.09 0.89
CA TYR A 144 8.00 8.43 1.29
C TYR A 144 8.89 8.13 0.09
N LEU A 145 10.18 8.41 0.21
CA LEU A 145 11.21 8.13 -0.80
C LEU A 145 12.18 7.10 -0.23
N VAL A 146 12.36 6.00 -0.94
CA VAL A 146 13.41 5.01 -0.64
C VAL A 146 14.75 5.61 -1.04
N ALA A 147 15.63 5.85 -0.07
CA ALA A 147 16.91 6.52 -0.27
C ALA A 147 17.94 5.58 -0.93
N GLU A 148 19.17 6.08 -1.08
CA GLU A 148 20.30 5.30 -1.61
C GLU A 148 20.58 4.04 -0.78
N ASP A 149 21.10 3.01 -1.44
CA ASP A 149 21.48 1.72 -0.84
C ASP A 149 20.39 1.07 0.03
N THR A 150 19.12 1.32 -0.33
CA THR A 150 17.93 0.88 0.41
C THR A 150 17.03 0.05 -0.48
N THR A 151 16.55 -1.08 0.02
CA THR A 151 15.34 -1.74 -0.48
C THR A 151 14.32 -1.72 0.64
N ALA A 152 13.20 -1.03 0.41
CA ALA A 152 12.16 -0.87 1.41
C ALA A 152 10.95 -1.75 1.09
N LEU A 153 10.32 -2.22 2.15
CA LEU A 153 9.10 -3.01 2.16
C LEU A 153 8.02 -2.21 2.89
N PHE A 154 6.96 -1.85 2.18
CA PHE A 154 5.77 -1.18 2.69
C PHE A 154 4.70 -2.25 2.91
N ALA A 155 4.52 -2.68 4.16
CA ALA A 155 3.60 -3.76 4.51
C ALA A 155 2.31 -3.20 5.11
N VAL A 156 1.17 -3.69 4.62
CA VAL A 156 -0.15 -3.30 5.11
C VAL A 156 -0.44 -4.02 6.41
N THR A 157 -0.63 -3.26 7.49
CA THR A 157 -0.90 -3.81 8.83
C THR A 157 -2.39 -3.75 9.20
N GLY A 158 -3.13 -2.80 8.62
CA GLY A 158 -4.59 -2.69 8.76
C GLY A 158 -5.36 -3.67 7.87
N LYS A 159 -6.69 -3.67 7.95
CA LYS A 159 -7.55 -4.55 7.10
C LYS A 159 -7.34 -4.29 5.60
N THR A 160 -7.03 -3.05 5.25
CA THR A 160 -6.77 -2.56 3.89
C THR A 160 -5.98 -1.25 3.96
N ALA A 161 -5.30 -0.92 2.88
CA ALA A 161 -4.68 0.39 2.67
C ALA A 161 -4.77 0.78 1.19
N VAL A 162 -4.67 2.07 0.91
CA VAL A 162 -4.53 2.61 -0.44
C VAL A 162 -3.17 3.28 -0.54
N LEU A 163 -2.34 2.79 -1.46
CA LEU A 163 -1.02 3.35 -1.75
C LEU A 163 -1.01 3.94 -3.15
N SER A 164 -0.33 5.08 -3.32
CA SER A 164 0.03 5.61 -4.63
C SER A 164 1.55 5.60 -4.77
N TYR A 165 2.08 4.94 -5.79
CA TYR A 165 3.52 4.70 -5.91
C TYR A 165 4.06 5.00 -7.31
N CYS A 166 5.35 5.32 -7.37
CA CYS A 166 6.07 5.65 -8.59
C CYS A 166 7.53 5.17 -8.47
N GLY A 167 8.05 4.50 -9.50
CA GLY A 167 9.37 3.89 -9.51
C GLY A 167 9.36 2.38 -9.78
N LEU A 168 10.49 1.73 -9.54
CA LEU A 168 10.59 0.27 -9.59
C LEU A 168 9.93 -0.33 -8.36
N TYR A 169 9.10 -1.35 -8.56
CA TYR A 169 8.33 -1.96 -7.49
C TYR A 169 8.07 -3.44 -7.74
N SER A 170 7.73 -4.14 -6.66
CA SER A 170 7.17 -5.48 -6.66
C SER A 170 6.02 -5.52 -5.66
N LEU A 171 4.91 -6.17 -6.03
CA LEU A 171 3.78 -6.44 -5.15
C LEU A 171 3.81 -7.91 -4.73
N SER A 172 3.71 -8.15 -3.43
CA SER A 172 3.61 -9.48 -2.83
C SER A 172 2.28 -9.61 -2.10
N PRO A 173 1.30 -10.34 -2.65
CA PRO A 173 0.00 -10.50 -2.01
C PRO A 173 0.06 -11.46 -0.80
N ALA A 174 -0.77 -11.21 0.20
CA ALA A 174 -0.97 -12.10 1.34
C ALA A 174 -2.28 -12.90 1.23
N PRO A 175 -2.36 -14.11 1.83
CA PRO A 175 -3.58 -14.91 1.85
C PRO A 175 -4.56 -14.43 2.94
N SER A 176 -4.88 -13.13 2.96
CA SER A 176 -5.80 -12.51 3.92
C SER A 176 -7.19 -12.26 3.33
N VAL A 177 -8.11 -11.81 4.17
CA VAL A 177 -9.48 -11.44 3.76
C VAL A 177 -9.41 -10.28 2.76
N ASP A 178 -10.10 -10.44 1.64
CA ASP A 178 -10.09 -9.47 0.55
C ASP A 178 -11.29 -8.52 0.63
N TYR A 179 -11.28 -7.64 1.64
CA TYR A 179 -12.28 -6.59 1.81
C TYR A 179 -12.45 -5.71 0.55
N PRO A 180 -11.37 -5.31 -0.15
CA PRO A 180 -11.48 -4.58 -1.42
C PRO A 180 -12.30 -5.33 -2.48
N ALA A 181 -12.04 -6.62 -2.69
CA ALA A 181 -12.78 -7.43 -3.65
C ALA A 181 -14.26 -7.55 -3.26
N MET A 182 -14.58 -7.69 -1.97
CA MET A 182 -15.97 -7.72 -1.49
C MET A 182 -16.68 -6.38 -1.74
N ALA A 183 -15.99 -5.25 -1.55
CA ALA A 183 -16.54 -3.92 -1.82
C ALA A 183 -16.83 -3.74 -3.31
N ALA A 184 -15.88 -4.15 -4.16
CA ALA A 184 -16.04 -4.14 -5.60
C ALA A 184 -17.20 -5.06 -6.05
N ALA A 185 -17.31 -6.27 -5.49
CA ALA A 185 -18.40 -7.19 -5.77
C ALA A 185 -19.77 -6.56 -5.42
N LEU A 186 -19.93 -6.02 -4.21
CA LEU A 186 -21.17 -5.35 -3.81
C LEU A 186 -21.50 -4.12 -4.68
N LYS A 187 -20.48 -3.41 -5.17
CA LYS A 187 -20.65 -2.29 -6.10
C LYS A 187 -21.18 -2.71 -7.45
N THR A 188 -20.73 -3.85 -8.00
CA THR A 188 -21.25 -4.35 -9.29
C THR A 188 -22.74 -4.70 -9.27
N ILE A 189 -23.29 -5.01 -8.09
CA ILE A 189 -24.72 -5.29 -7.87
C ILE A 189 -25.44 -4.14 -7.15
N SER A 190 -24.86 -2.93 -7.17
CA SER A 190 -25.43 -1.68 -6.63
C SER A 190 -25.74 -1.68 -5.12
N LEU A 191 -25.22 -2.63 -4.34
CA LEU A 191 -25.40 -2.68 -2.89
C LEU A 191 -24.39 -1.81 -2.13
N PHE A 192 -23.29 -1.40 -2.77
CA PHE A 192 -22.28 -0.52 -2.18
C PHE A 192 -21.82 0.52 -3.20
N ARG A 193 -21.77 1.81 -2.84
CA ARG A 193 -21.40 2.87 -3.79
C ARG A 193 -20.04 3.53 -3.49
N GLY A 194 -19.54 3.41 -2.26
CA GLY A 194 -18.42 4.23 -1.79
C GLY A 194 -18.86 5.64 -1.37
N SER A 195 -17.90 6.56 -1.35
CA SER A 195 -18.00 7.98 -1.06
C SER A 195 -17.40 8.78 -2.23
N ASP A 196 -17.37 10.10 -2.09
CA ASP A 196 -16.76 11.01 -3.08
C ASP A 196 -15.23 11.11 -2.96
N THR A 197 -14.58 10.25 -2.16
CA THR A 197 -13.11 10.21 -2.07
C THR A 197 -12.51 9.87 -3.44
N GLY A 198 -11.61 10.72 -3.94
CA GLY A 198 -11.02 10.62 -5.28
C GLY A 198 -9.95 9.53 -5.47
N TYR A 199 -9.77 8.64 -4.49
CA TYR A 199 -8.81 7.54 -4.52
C TYR A 199 -9.45 6.26 -3.97
N GLY A 200 -8.84 5.11 -4.27
CA GLY A 200 -9.24 3.81 -3.74
C GLY A 200 -10.68 3.45 -4.09
N GLU A 201 -11.16 3.89 -5.26
CA GLU A 201 -12.54 3.81 -5.74
C GLU A 201 -13.60 4.46 -4.84
N GLY A 202 -13.20 5.33 -3.92
CA GLY A 202 -14.09 5.93 -2.95
C GLY A 202 -14.59 4.97 -1.87
N PHE A 203 -14.04 3.76 -1.73
CA PHE A 203 -14.63 2.79 -0.80
C PHE A 203 -14.49 3.22 0.66
N ASP A 204 -13.41 3.92 1.00
CA ASP A 204 -13.11 4.39 2.36
C ASP A 204 -13.18 3.25 3.40
N LEU A 205 -12.72 2.06 3.03
CA LEU A 205 -12.84 0.85 3.86
C LEU A 205 -12.09 0.98 5.20
N GLU A 206 -11.11 1.87 5.26
CA GLU A 206 -10.29 2.22 6.41
C GLU A 206 -11.01 3.13 7.41
N LYS A 207 -12.13 3.75 7.02
CA LYS A 207 -12.87 4.69 7.88
C LYS A 207 -13.94 3.97 8.70
N ALA A 208 -14.27 4.54 9.85
CA ALA A 208 -15.41 4.11 10.64
C ALA A 208 -16.72 4.50 9.92
N PRO A 209 -17.70 3.60 9.82
CA PRO A 209 -18.98 3.90 9.19
C PRO A 209 -19.80 4.85 10.08
N THR A 210 -20.54 5.76 9.48
CA THR A 210 -21.53 6.56 10.21
C THR A 210 -22.84 5.77 10.41
N ARG A 211 -23.67 6.20 11.37
CA ARG A 211 -25.03 5.64 11.56
C ARG A 211 -25.87 5.76 10.29
N MET A 212 -25.75 6.87 9.57
CA MET A 212 -26.49 7.06 8.32
C MET A 212 -26.02 6.08 7.24
N GLU A 213 -24.71 5.89 7.09
CA GLU A 213 -24.15 4.92 6.14
C GLU A 213 -24.58 3.49 6.47
N ALA A 214 -24.56 3.10 7.76
CA ALA A 214 -25.04 1.80 8.22
C ALA A 214 -26.53 1.58 7.92
N LEU A 215 -27.36 2.61 8.11
CA LEU A 215 -28.79 2.57 7.79
C LEU A 215 -29.04 2.44 6.29
N ILE A 216 -28.32 3.19 5.46
CA ILE A 216 -28.42 3.08 4.00
C ILE A 216 -28.03 1.68 3.54
N MET A 217 -26.97 1.10 4.12
CA MET A 217 -26.59 -0.28 3.84
C MET A 217 -27.67 -1.29 4.22
N LEU A 218 -28.36 -1.10 5.35
CA LEU A 218 -29.53 -1.92 5.71
C LEU A 218 -30.64 -1.82 4.64
N ILE A 219 -31.01 -0.60 4.24
CA ILE A 219 -32.07 -0.36 3.23
C ILE A 219 -31.71 -1.04 1.90
N ARG A 220 -30.45 -0.99 1.49
CA ARG A 220 -29.97 -1.70 0.29
C ARG A 220 -30.06 -3.21 0.43
N LEU A 221 -29.65 -3.77 1.56
CA LEU A 221 -29.75 -5.21 1.84
C LEU A 221 -31.20 -5.70 1.97
N LEU A 222 -32.13 -4.81 2.30
CA LEU A 222 -33.56 -5.08 2.22
C LEU A 222 -34.07 -5.04 0.77
N GLY A 223 -33.34 -4.42 -0.16
CA GLY A 223 -33.79 -4.19 -1.54
C GLY A 223 -34.82 -3.06 -1.63
N GLU A 224 -34.76 -2.08 -0.73
CA GLU A 224 -35.75 -1.01 -0.57
C GLU A 224 -35.19 0.40 -0.89
N GLU A 225 -34.00 0.49 -1.50
CA GLU A 225 -33.35 1.78 -1.78
C GLU A 225 -34.15 2.66 -2.74
N SER A 226 -34.80 2.08 -3.76
CA SER A 226 -35.60 2.85 -4.72
C SER A 226 -36.81 3.49 -4.06
N GLU A 227 -37.49 2.76 -3.17
CA GLU A 227 -38.60 3.29 -2.37
C GLU A 227 -38.11 4.35 -1.39
N ALA A 228 -36.97 4.11 -0.73
CA ALA A 228 -36.39 5.07 0.21
C ALA A 228 -36.02 6.40 -0.44
N LEU A 229 -35.41 6.38 -1.63
CA LEU A 229 -35.01 7.58 -2.37
C LEU A 229 -36.17 8.48 -2.79
N THR A 230 -37.39 7.94 -2.87
CA THR A 230 -38.60 8.69 -3.23
C THR A 230 -39.46 9.07 -2.02
N CYS A 231 -39.04 8.68 -0.81
CA CYS A 231 -39.81 8.87 0.39
C CYS A 231 -39.81 10.34 0.82
N THR A 232 -41.00 10.89 1.03
CA THR A 232 -41.23 12.25 1.55
C THR A 232 -42.01 12.24 2.87
N ALA A 233 -42.03 11.10 3.56
CA ALA A 233 -42.72 10.95 4.83
C ALA A 233 -42.11 11.86 5.91
N TYR A 234 -42.91 12.19 6.93
CA TYR A 234 -42.43 12.96 8.07
C TYR A 234 -41.33 12.21 8.84
N GLN A 235 -40.33 12.96 9.27
CA GLN A 235 -39.27 12.51 10.17
C GLN A 235 -38.90 13.66 11.14
N PRO A 236 -38.59 13.39 12.43
CA PRO A 236 -38.41 14.44 13.43
C PRO A 236 -36.96 14.92 13.61
N PHE A 237 -35.99 14.32 12.91
CA PHE A 237 -34.56 14.50 13.11
C PHE A 237 -34.03 15.77 12.43
N ALA A 238 -33.46 16.67 13.22
CA ALA A 238 -32.93 17.95 12.76
C ALA A 238 -31.47 17.86 12.27
N ASP A 239 -30.75 16.79 12.59
CA ASP A 239 -29.34 16.58 12.25
C ASP A 239 -29.14 15.73 10.98
N VAL A 240 -30.20 15.51 10.19
CA VAL A 240 -30.15 14.81 8.90
C VAL A 240 -29.93 15.83 7.78
N PRO A 241 -28.87 15.70 6.97
CA PRO A 241 -28.63 16.59 5.82
C PRO A 241 -29.59 16.27 4.67
N ASP A 242 -29.86 17.26 3.81
CA ASP A 242 -30.80 17.19 2.68
C ASP A 242 -30.67 15.93 1.83
N TRP A 243 -29.45 15.53 1.49
CA TRP A 243 -29.19 14.35 0.65
C TRP A 243 -29.64 13.03 1.31
N ALA A 244 -29.73 13.00 2.64
CA ALA A 244 -30.06 11.83 3.44
C ALA A 244 -31.52 11.84 3.95
N GLU A 245 -32.26 12.94 3.76
CA GLU A 245 -33.64 13.09 4.21
C GLU A 245 -34.55 11.94 3.74
N PRO A 246 -34.53 11.51 2.45
CA PRO A 246 -35.40 10.42 2.01
C PRO A 246 -35.12 9.10 2.74
N TYR A 247 -33.86 8.80 3.02
CA TYR A 247 -33.46 7.61 3.76
C TYR A 247 -33.92 7.66 5.22
N ALA A 248 -33.74 8.81 5.89
CA ALA A 248 -34.20 9.00 7.26
C ALA A 248 -35.73 8.90 7.36
N ALA A 249 -36.44 9.56 6.43
CA ALA A 249 -37.90 9.52 6.34
C ALA A 249 -38.42 8.10 6.12
N TYR A 250 -37.83 7.37 5.17
CA TYR A 250 -38.21 5.99 4.91
C TYR A 250 -37.96 5.08 6.12
N ALA A 251 -36.76 5.17 6.69
CA ALA A 251 -36.40 4.36 7.86
C ALA A 251 -37.27 4.65 9.07
N TYR A 252 -37.62 5.91 9.31
CA TYR A 252 -38.51 6.31 10.40
C TYR A 252 -39.92 5.76 10.18
N ALA A 253 -40.50 5.96 8.99
CA ALA A 253 -41.83 5.47 8.64
C ALA A 253 -41.95 3.94 8.73
N LYS A 254 -40.88 3.22 8.41
CA LYS A 254 -40.80 1.75 8.48
C LYS A 254 -40.43 1.23 9.86
N GLY A 255 -40.09 2.12 10.80
CA GLY A 255 -39.66 1.78 12.17
C GLY A 255 -38.25 1.20 12.25
N TYR A 256 -37.41 1.35 11.22
CA TYR A 256 -36.02 0.87 11.23
C TYR A 256 -35.12 1.68 12.15
N THR A 257 -35.49 2.94 12.45
CA THR A 257 -34.79 3.80 13.39
C THR A 257 -35.78 4.61 14.23
N ASN A 258 -35.43 4.84 15.49
CA ASN A 258 -36.11 5.77 16.40
C ASN A 258 -35.26 7.03 16.68
N GLY A 259 -34.10 7.15 16.02
CA GLY A 259 -33.08 8.15 16.38
C GLY A 259 -32.30 7.78 17.65
N VAL A 260 -31.40 8.68 18.05
CA VAL A 260 -30.70 8.62 19.35
C VAL A 260 -31.38 9.49 20.40
N GLU A 261 -32.13 10.49 19.96
CA GLU A 261 -32.99 11.36 20.76
C GLU A 261 -34.26 11.72 19.96
N PRO A 262 -35.32 12.27 20.59
CA PRO A 262 -36.58 12.55 19.89
C PRO A 262 -36.46 13.38 18.60
N THR A 263 -35.46 14.26 18.52
CA THR A 263 -35.20 15.13 17.36
C THR A 263 -33.80 14.95 16.77
N MET A 264 -33.08 13.89 17.13
CA MET A 264 -31.75 13.60 16.57
C MET A 264 -31.62 12.14 16.13
N PHE A 265 -31.19 11.95 14.90
CA PHE A 265 -30.86 10.65 14.33
C PHE A 265 -29.47 10.18 14.76
N GLY A 266 -28.52 11.11 14.90
CA GLY A 266 -27.10 10.87 15.12
C GLY A 266 -26.35 10.63 13.81
N THR A 267 -26.62 11.41 12.76
CA THR A 267 -26.17 11.16 11.37
C THR A 267 -24.69 10.81 11.26
N THR A 268 -23.82 11.58 11.93
CA THR A 268 -22.36 11.44 11.87
C THR A 268 -21.79 10.57 12.99
N MET A 269 -22.62 10.10 13.93
CA MET A 269 -22.14 9.21 14.98
C MET A 269 -21.62 7.91 14.36
N ARG A 270 -20.56 7.36 14.94
CA ARG A 270 -19.97 6.10 14.50
C ARG A 270 -20.95 4.96 14.74
N ALA A 271 -21.23 4.17 13.70
CA ALA A 271 -21.93 2.91 13.86
C ALA A 271 -21.01 1.88 14.52
N SER A 272 -21.58 1.01 15.36
CA SER A 272 -20.87 -0.05 16.04
C SER A 272 -21.14 -1.41 15.39
N ALA A 273 -20.30 -2.41 15.69
CA ALA A 273 -20.49 -3.77 15.22
C ALA A 273 -21.84 -4.35 15.67
N GLU A 274 -22.26 -4.06 16.90
CA GLU A 274 -23.53 -4.47 17.48
C GLU A 274 -24.72 -3.90 16.71
N MET A 275 -24.66 -2.60 16.42
CA MET A 275 -25.71 -1.91 15.68
C MET A 275 -25.85 -2.48 14.28
N TYR A 276 -24.73 -2.63 13.57
CA TYR A 276 -24.77 -3.13 12.20
C TYR A 276 -25.17 -4.61 12.14
N THR A 277 -24.72 -5.42 13.10
CA THR A 277 -25.14 -6.83 13.18
C THR A 277 -26.63 -6.95 13.50
N GLU A 278 -27.18 -6.10 14.36
CA GLU A 278 -28.62 -6.06 14.60
C GLU A 278 -29.40 -5.69 13.32
N PHE A 279 -28.90 -4.74 12.53
CA PHE A 279 -29.48 -4.41 11.23
C PHE A 279 -29.49 -5.61 10.29
N LEU A 280 -28.40 -6.38 10.23
CA LEU A 280 -28.35 -7.62 9.44
C LEU A 280 -29.35 -8.65 9.93
N LEU A 281 -29.49 -8.85 11.25
CA LEU A 281 -30.48 -9.77 11.80
C LEU A 281 -31.91 -9.36 11.44
N ARG A 282 -32.20 -8.06 11.40
CA ARG A 282 -33.51 -7.55 10.94
C ARG A 282 -33.72 -7.79 9.45
N ALA A 283 -32.71 -7.54 8.62
CA ALA A 283 -32.78 -7.82 7.17
C ALA A 283 -33.04 -9.30 6.88
N LEU A 284 -32.40 -10.18 7.66
CA LEU A 284 -32.54 -11.63 7.57
C LEU A 284 -33.73 -12.20 8.37
N ARG A 285 -34.54 -11.36 9.03
CA ARG A 285 -35.72 -11.75 9.83
C ARG A 285 -35.43 -12.65 11.03
N TYR A 286 -34.20 -12.61 11.55
CA TYR A 286 -33.82 -13.20 12.85
C TYR A 286 -34.02 -12.24 14.03
N SER A 287 -34.26 -10.97 13.76
CA SER A 287 -34.63 -9.96 14.75
C SER A 287 -35.75 -9.06 14.23
N SER A 288 -36.29 -8.21 15.10
CA SER A 288 -37.33 -7.23 14.79
C SER A 288 -37.08 -5.92 15.55
N THR A 289 -37.93 -4.92 15.30
CA THR A 289 -37.89 -3.62 15.99
C THR A 289 -38.24 -3.71 17.48
N ALA A 290 -38.82 -4.83 17.93
CA ALA A 290 -39.07 -5.09 19.36
C ALA A 290 -37.78 -5.42 20.14
N GLN A 291 -36.69 -5.79 19.45
CA GLN A 291 -35.40 -6.04 20.10
C GLN A 291 -34.72 -4.72 20.45
N THR A 292 -34.69 -4.39 21.74
CA THR A 292 -34.14 -3.14 22.25
C THR A 292 -32.69 -3.27 22.73
N ASP A 293 -32.31 -4.40 23.31
CA ASP A 293 -30.91 -4.68 23.67
C ASP A 293 -30.16 -5.26 22.47
N ILE A 294 -29.19 -4.50 21.97
CA ILE A 294 -28.35 -4.88 20.82
C ILE A 294 -26.93 -5.29 21.23
N SER A 295 -26.57 -5.20 22.52
CA SER A 295 -25.20 -5.39 23.01
C SER A 295 -24.60 -6.76 22.63
N ASN A 296 -25.43 -7.80 22.62
CA ASN A 296 -25.05 -9.17 22.24
C ASN A 296 -25.51 -9.57 20.82
N ALA A 297 -25.78 -8.60 19.93
CA ALA A 297 -26.19 -8.89 18.55
C ALA A 297 -25.21 -9.79 17.77
N PRO A 298 -23.88 -9.62 17.85
CA PRO A 298 -22.92 -10.56 17.27
C PRO A 298 -23.11 -12.01 17.74
N GLU A 299 -23.29 -12.22 19.04
CA GLU A 299 -23.50 -13.55 19.61
C GLU A 299 -24.85 -14.14 19.19
N ARG A 300 -25.92 -13.33 19.15
CA ARG A 300 -27.22 -13.77 18.61
C ARG A 300 -27.10 -14.18 17.14
N ALA A 301 -26.34 -13.43 16.36
CA ALA A 301 -26.13 -13.75 14.95
C ALA A 301 -25.33 -15.05 14.76
N TYR A 302 -24.37 -15.33 15.63
CA TYR A 302 -23.73 -16.64 15.68
C TYR A 302 -24.73 -17.77 16.00
N PHE A 303 -25.56 -17.62 17.04
CA PHE A 303 -26.57 -18.63 17.40
C PHE A 303 -27.62 -18.85 16.31
N ALA A 304 -27.92 -17.83 15.51
CA ALA A 304 -28.80 -17.91 14.36
C ALA A 304 -28.15 -18.53 13.11
N GLY A 305 -26.84 -18.83 13.14
CA GLY A 305 -26.08 -19.31 11.98
C GLY A 305 -25.79 -18.23 10.94
N VAL A 306 -26.00 -16.95 11.28
CA VAL A 306 -25.72 -15.80 10.41
C VAL A 306 -24.23 -15.49 10.40
N LEU A 307 -23.57 -15.57 11.57
CA LEU A 307 -22.13 -15.37 11.72
C LEU A 307 -21.42 -16.65 12.18
N THR A 308 -20.13 -16.74 11.89
CA THR A 308 -19.23 -17.75 12.45
C THR A 308 -18.63 -17.30 13.79
N SER A 309 -17.98 -18.21 14.52
CA SER A 309 -17.33 -17.88 15.79
C SER A 309 -16.15 -16.92 15.63
N GLY A 310 -15.36 -17.06 14.57
CA GLY A 310 -14.23 -16.16 14.30
C GLY A 310 -14.69 -14.80 13.82
N GLU A 311 -15.83 -14.70 13.13
CA GLU A 311 -16.44 -13.40 12.79
C GLU A 311 -16.82 -12.63 14.04
N VAL A 312 -17.47 -13.28 15.02
CA VAL A 312 -17.78 -12.65 16.31
C VAL A 312 -16.49 -12.20 16.99
N SER A 313 -15.47 -13.06 17.04
CA SER A 313 -14.18 -12.72 17.67
C SER A 313 -13.49 -11.54 16.98
N ALA A 314 -13.49 -11.49 15.64
CA ALA A 314 -12.90 -10.40 14.86
C ALA A 314 -13.61 -9.05 15.09
N LEU A 315 -14.95 -9.06 15.16
CA LEU A 315 -15.76 -7.88 15.47
C LEU A 315 -15.52 -7.35 16.89
N ARG A 316 -15.21 -8.23 17.84
CA ARG A 316 -14.90 -7.85 19.23
C ARG A 316 -13.45 -7.37 19.41
N ALA A 317 -12.52 -7.85 18.59
CA ALA A 317 -11.09 -7.61 18.75
C ALA A 317 -10.60 -6.27 18.18
N SER A 318 -11.35 -5.64 17.27
CA SER A 318 -10.90 -4.48 16.51
C SER A 318 -11.98 -3.41 16.37
N ALA A 319 -11.55 -2.20 16.01
CA ALA A 319 -12.50 -1.13 15.68
C ALA A 319 -13.37 -1.54 14.49
N PHE A 320 -14.66 -1.20 14.54
CA PHE A 320 -15.59 -1.45 13.45
C PHE A 320 -15.39 -0.43 12.33
N LEU A 321 -15.08 -0.92 11.14
CA LEU A 321 -14.76 -0.13 9.95
C LEU A 321 -15.74 -0.41 8.81
N ARG A 322 -15.71 0.41 7.77
CA ARG A 322 -16.49 0.19 6.54
C ARG A 322 -16.10 -1.12 5.84
N ALA A 323 -14.85 -1.56 6.01
CA ALA A 323 -14.42 -2.92 5.65
C ALA A 323 -15.33 -4.00 6.27
N ASP A 324 -15.69 -3.86 7.55
CA ASP A 324 -16.55 -4.84 8.24
C ASP A 324 -17.99 -4.78 7.75
N VAL A 325 -18.52 -3.58 7.49
CA VAL A 325 -19.85 -3.39 6.89
C VAL A 325 -19.95 -4.12 5.55
N VAL A 326 -18.95 -3.95 4.69
CA VAL A 326 -18.86 -4.62 3.38
C VAL A 326 -18.75 -6.14 3.56
N TYR A 327 -17.85 -6.60 4.43
CA TYR A 327 -17.65 -8.02 4.69
C TYR A 327 -18.95 -8.70 5.13
N LEU A 328 -19.61 -8.13 6.15
CA LEU A 328 -20.83 -8.70 6.69
C LEU A 328 -21.99 -8.62 5.69
N SER A 329 -22.09 -7.54 4.91
CA SER A 329 -23.06 -7.41 3.81
C SER A 329 -22.87 -8.50 2.76
N TYR A 330 -21.62 -8.73 2.35
CA TYR A 330 -21.28 -9.70 1.31
C TYR A 330 -21.70 -11.11 1.71
N TYR A 331 -21.33 -11.55 2.92
CA TYR A 331 -21.70 -12.89 3.39
C TYR A 331 -23.17 -13.01 3.77
N ALA A 332 -23.84 -11.91 4.16
CA ALA A 332 -25.29 -11.94 4.38
C ALA A 332 -26.07 -12.34 3.12
N LEU A 333 -25.55 -12.08 1.91
CA LEU A 333 -26.19 -12.50 0.66
C LEU A 333 -26.30 -14.02 0.50
N GLU A 334 -25.37 -14.77 1.09
CA GLU A 334 -25.36 -16.24 1.09
C GLU A 334 -26.10 -16.83 2.30
N THR A 335 -26.50 -15.99 3.26
CA THR A 335 -27.24 -16.42 4.45
C THR A 335 -28.73 -16.54 4.15
N ASN A 336 -29.35 -17.61 4.66
CA ASN A 336 -30.79 -17.79 4.54
C ASN A 336 -31.54 -16.73 5.35
N VAL A 337 -32.57 -16.14 4.76
CA VAL A 337 -33.56 -15.37 5.50
C VAL A 337 -34.37 -16.36 6.34
N ASN A 338 -34.69 -16.00 7.59
CA ASN A 338 -35.47 -16.86 8.47
C ASN A 338 -36.80 -17.26 7.81
N GLY A 339 -37.01 -18.57 7.63
CA GLY A 339 -38.16 -19.14 6.95
C GLY A 339 -38.15 -19.06 5.42
N GLY A 340 -37.00 -18.77 4.79
CA GLY A 340 -36.85 -18.62 3.34
C GLY A 340 -35.50 -19.09 2.78
N GLY A 341 -35.23 -18.72 1.53
CA GLY A 341 -33.95 -18.99 0.85
C GLY A 341 -32.87 -17.97 1.18
N ALA A 342 -31.77 -18.02 0.43
CA ALA A 342 -30.66 -17.07 0.59
C ALA A 342 -31.14 -15.63 0.34
N LEU A 343 -30.55 -14.66 1.04
CA LEU A 343 -30.89 -13.24 0.85
C LEU A 343 -30.67 -12.80 -0.61
N SER A 344 -29.65 -13.34 -1.27
CA SER A 344 -29.42 -13.12 -2.71
C SER A 344 -30.61 -13.54 -3.57
N ASP A 345 -31.18 -14.73 -3.35
CA ASP A 345 -32.37 -15.21 -4.08
C ASP A 345 -33.56 -14.27 -3.87
N VAL A 346 -33.74 -13.77 -2.65
CA VAL A 346 -34.80 -12.80 -2.32
C VAL A 346 -34.60 -11.49 -3.09
N LEU A 347 -33.37 -10.96 -3.13
CA LEU A 347 -33.05 -9.72 -3.83
C LEU A 347 -33.13 -9.87 -5.36
N ILE A 348 -32.78 -11.05 -5.90
CA ILE A 348 -32.96 -11.39 -7.32
C ILE A 348 -34.45 -11.45 -7.67
N ALA A 349 -35.26 -12.12 -6.84
CA ALA A 349 -36.71 -12.20 -7.06
C ALA A 349 -37.40 -10.82 -6.99
N ARG A 350 -36.85 -9.90 -6.21
CA ARG A 350 -37.27 -8.49 -6.15
C ARG A 350 -36.75 -7.63 -7.31
N GLY A 351 -35.85 -8.15 -8.15
CA GLY A 351 -35.26 -7.42 -9.27
C GLY A 351 -34.21 -6.38 -8.88
N VAL A 352 -33.62 -6.48 -7.69
CA VAL A 352 -32.55 -5.57 -7.23
C VAL A 352 -31.28 -5.74 -8.09
N PHE A 353 -30.96 -6.99 -8.41
CA PHE A 353 -29.92 -7.37 -9.37
C PHE A 353 -30.27 -8.72 -10.02
N SER A 354 -29.59 -9.06 -11.11
CA SER A 354 -29.80 -10.35 -11.78
C SER A 354 -28.93 -11.46 -11.20
N ASP A 355 -29.36 -12.71 -11.35
CA ASP A 355 -28.55 -13.90 -11.01
C ASP A 355 -27.18 -13.89 -11.72
N ALA A 356 -27.14 -13.47 -12.99
CA ALA A 356 -25.88 -13.37 -13.74
C ALA A 356 -24.93 -12.34 -13.13
N ALA A 357 -25.44 -11.16 -12.72
CA ALA A 357 -24.65 -10.14 -12.06
C ALA A 357 -24.13 -10.62 -10.69
N TYR A 358 -24.96 -11.34 -9.93
CA TYR A 358 -24.56 -11.91 -8.65
C TYR A 358 -23.47 -12.99 -8.79
N ARG A 359 -23.59 -13.88 -9.78
CA ARG A 359 -22.54 -14.88 -10.06
C ARG A 359 -21.23 -14.22 -10.47
N ALA A 360 -21.29 -13.17 -11.29
CA ALA A 360 -20.11 -12.40 -11.67
C ALA A 360 -19.47 -11.70 -10.46
N SER A 361 -20.28 -11.09 -9.57
CA SER A 361 -19.78 -10.43 -8.37
C SER A 361 -19.09 -11.40 -7.42
N ARG A 362 -19.64 -12.61 -7.24
CA ARG A 362 -19.03 -13.66 -6.40
C ARG A 362 -17.69 -14.13 -6.93
N ALA A 363 -17.52 -14.21 -8.25
CA ALA A 363 -16.26 -14.64 -8.87
C ALA A 363 -15.09 -13.67 -8.60
N MET A 364 -15.37 -12.44 -8.15
CA MET A 364 -14.35 -11.44 -7.81
C MET A 364 -13.66 -11.73 -6.47
N VAL A 365 -14.29 -12.48 -5.56
CA VAL A 365 -13.79 -12.70 -4.20
C VAL A 365 -13.20 -14.10 -4.08
N SER A 366 -11.88 -14.18 -3.91
CA SER A 366 -11.16 -15.45 -3.76
C SER A 366 -10.80 -15.80 -2.31
N SER A 367 -10.90 -14.85 -1.38
CA SER A 367 -10.59 -15.08 0.03
C SER A 367 -11.68 -15.89 0.73
N ALA A 368 -11.29 -16.74 1.68
CA ALA A 368 -12.24 -17.51 2.48
C ALA A 368 -12.99 -16.64 3.51
N ARG A 369 -14.17 -17.12 3.89
CA ARG A 369 -14.92 -16.60 5.04
C ARG A 369 -14.14 -16.87 6.33
N ILE A 370 -14.15 -15.93 7.27
CA ILE A 370 -13.58 -16.12 8.60
C ILE A 370 -14.38 -17.24 9.29
N GLY A 371 -13.67 -18.28 9.77
CA GLY A 371 -14.26 -19.50 10.33
C GLY A 371 -14.73 -19.42 11.76
#